data_AF-A0A7C2YGQ7-F1
#
_entry.id   AF-A0A7C2YGQ7-F1
#
_cell.length_a   1.000
_cell.length_b   1.000
_cell.length_c   1.000
_cell.angle_alpha   90.00
_cell.angle_beta   90.00
_cell.angle_gamma   90.00
#
_symmetry.space_group_name_H-M   'P 1'
#
loop_
_entity.id
_entity.type
_entity.pdbx_description
1 polymer ?
#
loop_
_entity_poly.entity_id
_entity_poly.type
_entity_poly.pdbx_seq_one_letter_code
_entity_poly.pdbx_strand_id
1 'polypeptide(L)'
;MTAGCQSAGPKGGEYRADREEAHNMRLVGFNNLQARSAYKPVIHKQGERWIAYVGHHGGSAVNPLNGQQELNGTSIVDVTDPKNPKYLHHIPGAKPAGAQMVRVCNGRDLPRADRNKIYMLRSLGNIAHEVWDVTAPEKPMKVSTVVDKLKGTHKNWWECDTGIAYLVSGVPDWRSTRMTQVFDLSNPAKPALIRNFGVPGQEPGAGGKPSPFSLHGPISTGPKGNRIYFGYGTVSNGLIQIIDREKLLNGPKEPTPENLRHPEVARLQTPPYMGAHTTLPILGMEVADLARYGKGPKTRDILVVVNESTSNECDEPRQMAYIVDITNETTPFAIANFDVPEQPHGFCSRGGRFGAHASNENMPSMYAKRIVFMSWFNAGVRAVDIRDPYRPREIAYYIPAITSDTDKRCVKTGAGERCKVAIQTNNVEVDDRGYIYIVDRANTGMHILELTGAARAIALY
;
A
#
# COMPACT_ATOMS: atom_id res chain seq x y z
N MET A 1 2.34 -42.43 39.24
CA MET A 1 1.11 -42.21 38.45
C MET A 1 0.68 -40.77 38.66
N THR A 2 0.90 -39.92 37.66
CA THR A 2 0.28 -38.59 37.57
C THR A 2 0.10 -38.33 36.08
N ALA A 3 -1.14 -38.47 35.63
CA ALA A 3 -1.57 -38.28 34.26
C ALA A 3 -1.46 -36.79 33.89
N GLY A 4 -0.72 -36.48 32.82
CA GLY A 4 -0.71 -35.15 32.22
C GLY A 4 -1.91 -34.98 31.29
N CYS A 5 -2.74 -33.98 31.58
CA CYS A 5 -3.77 -33.49 30.66
C CYS A 5 -3.10 -32.88 29.43
N GLN A 6 -3.05 -33.63 28.32
CA GLN A 6 -2.90 -33.04 26.99
C GLN A 6 -4.27 -32.50 26.56
N SER A 7 -4.44 -31.17 26.61
CA SER A 7 -5.54 -30.53 25.87
C SER A 7 -5.23 -30.64 24.39
N ALA A 8 -5.94 -31.54 23.70
CA ALA A 8 -5.95 -31.58 22.24
C ALA A 8 -6.47 -30.23 21.73
N GLY A 9 -5.57 -29.44 21.12
CA GLY A 9 -5.99 -28.28 20.34
C GLY A 9 -6.95 -28.70 19.23
N PRO A 10 -7.78 -27.77 18.72
CA PRO A 10 -8.72 -28.11 17.66
C PRO A 10 -7.93 -28.65 16.47
N LYS A 11 -8.27 -29.88 16.05
CA LYS A 11 -7.76 -30.47 14.80
C LYS A 11 -8.18 -29.53 13.68
N GLY A 12 -7.23 -28.75 13.14
CA GLY A 12 -7.46 -27.88 12.00
C GLY A 12 -8.08 -28.70 10.87
N GLY A 13 -9.24 -28.26 10.38
CA GLY A 13 -9.82 -28.86 9.18
C GLY A 13 -8.83 -28.77 8.02
N GLU A 14 -8.86 -29.76 7.13
CA GLU A 14 -8.03 -29.78 5.94
C GLU A 14 -8.26 -28.50 5.12
N TYR A 15 -7.18 -27.78 4.78
CA TYR A 15 -7.25 -26.55 4.01
C TYR A 15 -7.91 -26.80 2.65
N ARG A 16 -8.94 -26.01 2.33
CA ARG A 16 -9.71 -26.10 1.09
C ARG A 16 -9.62 -24.79 0.31
N ALA A 17 -8.77 -24.79 -0.72
CA ALA A 17 -8.51 -23.60 -1.54
C ALA A 17 -9.76 -23.07 -2.26
N ASP A 18 -10.74 -23.94 -2.52
CA ASP A 18 -12.02 -23.64 -3.15
C ASP A 18 -13.03 -22.97 -2.21
N ARG A 19 -12.65 -22.67 -0.96
CA ARG A 19 -13.51 -22.00 0.03
C ARG A 19 -12.80 -20.81 0.64
N GLU A 20 -13.59 -19.78 0.95
CA GLU A 20 -13.13 -18.65 1.74
C GLU A 20 -12.94 -19.05 3.21
N GLU A 21 -11.98 -18.42 3.86
CA GLU A 21 -11.78 -18.51 5.31
C GLU A 21 -11.98 -17.12 5.91
N ALA A 22 -12.83 -16.99 6.93
CA ALA A 22 -13.10 -15.68 7.51
C ALA A 22 -13.39 -15.75 9.01
N HIS A 23 -13.06 -14.66 9.71
CA HIS A 23 -13.41 -14.42 11.10
C HIS A 23 -13.78 -12.94 11.25
N ASN A 24 -14.98 -12.64 11.78
CA ASN A 24 -15.49 -11.27 11.98
C ASN A 24 -15.42 -10.36 10.73
N MET A 25 -15.44 -10.96 9.54
CA MET A 25 -15.47 -10.27 8.26
C MET A 25 -16.27 -11.13 7.28
N ARG A 26 -16.91 -10.51 6.29
CA ARG A 26 -17.64 -11.25 5.24
C ARG A 26 -17.56 -10.57 3.88
N LEU A 27 -17.75 -11.35 2.83
CA LEU A 27 -17.90 -10.86 1.46
C LEU A 27 -19.23 -10.12 1.29
N VAL A 28 -19.17 -8.96 0.62
CA VAL A 28 -20.32 -8.13 0.24
C VAL A 28 -20.53 -8.17 -1.27
N GLY A 29 -19.44 -8.05 -2.03
CA GLY A 29 -19.48 -8.15 -3.48
C GLY A 29 -18.11 -8.40 -4.08
N PHE A 30 -18.11 -8.70 -5.38
CA PHE A 30 -16.96 -9.22 -6.09
C PHE A 30 -16.92 -8.72 -7.52
N ASN A 31 -15.73 -8.38 -8.01
CA ASN A 31 -15.47 -8.15 -9.43
C ASN A 31 -14.14 -8.82 -9.80
N ASN A 32 -14.12 -9.63 -10.86
CA ASN A 32 -12.91 -10.37 -11.23
C ASN A 32 -11.80 -9.50 -11.86
N LEU A 33 -12.05 -8.20 -12.08
CA LEU A 33 -11.13 -7.26 -12.73
C LEU A 33 -10.60 -7.76 -14.08
N GLN A 34 -11.44 -8.51 -14.81
CA GLN A 34 -11.07 -9.13 -16.10
C GLN A 34 -9.83 -10.05 -15.98
N ALA A 35 -9.68 -10.73 -14.84
CA ALA A 35 -8.56 -11.63 -14.54
C ALA A 35 -7.17 -10.95 -14.62
N ARG A 36 -7.09 -9.66 -14.32
CA ARG A 36 -5.83 -8.91 -14.30
C ARG A 36 -5.20 -8.91 -12.91
N SER A 37 -3.89 -9.14 -12.86
CA SER A 37 -3.06 -9.04 -11.65
C SER A 37 -3.13 -7.63 -11.06
N ALA A 38 -3.66 -7.49 -9.84
CA ALA A 38 -3.91 -6.19 -9.24
C ALA A 38 -2.87 -5.81 -8.19
N TYR A 39 -2.56 -4.50 -8.12
CA TYR A 39 -1.64 -3.93 -7.13
C TYR A 39 -2.39 -3.12 -6.07
N LYS A 40 -2.81 -1.89 -6.35
CA LYS A 40 -3.41 -0.96 -5.38
C LYS A 40 -4.81 -0.52 -5.83
N PRO A 41 -5.84 -0.66 -4.97
CA PRO A 41 -7.13 -0.01 -5.16
C PRO A 41 -7.13 1.38 -4.49
N VAL A 42 -7.83 2.34 -5.09
CA VAL A 42 -8.22 3.62 -4.49
C VAL A 42 -9.70 3.82 -4.75
N ILE A 43 -10.46 4.08 -3.70
CA ILE A 43 -11.91 4.26 -3.78
C ILE A 43 -12.19 5.74 -3.58
N HIS A 44 -12.84 6.34 -4.58
CA HIS A 44 -13.08 7.78 -4.61
C HIS A 44 -14.56 8.07 -4.81
N LYS A 45 -15.10 8.99 -4.00
CA LYS A 45 -16.49 9.45 -4.14
C LYS A 45 -16.56 10.54 -5.22
N GLN A 46 -17.40 10.32 -6.24
CA GLN A 46 -17.62 11.21 -7.38
C GLN A 46 -19.09 11.61 -7.45
N GLY A 47 -19.47 12.71 -6.79
CA GLY A 47 -20.89 13.03 -6.57
C GLY A 47 -21.55 11.94 -5.73
N GLU A 48 -22.63 11.35 -6.24
CA GLU A 48 -23.34 10.23 -5.58
C GLU A 48 -22.71 8.86 -5.84
N ARG A 49 -21.74 8.78 -6.75
CA ARG A 49 -21.10 7.51 -7.12
C ARG A 49 -19.85 7.25 -6.29
N TRP A 50 -19.55 5.98 -6.09
CA TRP A 50 -18.27 5.52 -5.57
C TRP A 50 -17.56 4.73 -6.64
N ILE A 51 -16.36 5.17 -7.01
CA ILE A 51 -15.56 4.54 -8.08
C ILE A 51 -14.29 3.97 -7.49
N ALA A 52 -14.02 2.70 -7.76
CA ALA A 52 -12.77 2.04 -7.47
C ALA A 52 -11.85 2.13 -8.69
N TYR A 53 -10.67 2.73 -8.48
CA TYR A 53 -9.56 2.78 -9.42
C TYR A 53 -8.52 1.75 -8.98
N VAL A 54 -8.32 0.71 -9.79
CA VAL A 54 -7.42 -0.40 -9.44
C VAL A 54 -6.26 -0.43 -10.41
N GLY A 55 -5.05 -0.13 -9.91
CA GLY A 55 -3.83 -0.26 -10.68
C GLY A 55 -3.37 -1.71 -10.79
N HIS A 56 -2.82 -2.09 -11.94
CA HIS A 56 -2.40 -3.46 -12.25
C HIS A 56 -0.89 -3.61 -12.41
N HIS A 57 -0.42 -4.81 -12.09
CA HIS A 57 0.94 -5.27 -12.38
C HIS A 57 1.20 -5.44 -13.88
N GLY A 58 2.45 -5.70 -14.24
CA GLY A 58 2.83 -6.05 -15.60
C GLY A 58 2.06 -7.28 -16.10
N GLY A 59 1.84 -7.36 -17.41
CA GLY A 59 1.07 -8.42 -18.04
C GLY A 59 0.10 -7.86 -19.07
N SER A 60 -0.74 -8.73 -19.60
CA SER A 60 -1.84 -8.35 -20.49
C SER A 60 -2.99 -9.32 -20.34
N ALA A 61 -4.19 -8.86 -20.65
CA ALA A 61 -5.40 -9.66 -20.70
C ALA A 61 -6.32 -9.11 -21.80
N VAL A 62 -7.18 -9.99 -22.33
CA VAL A 62 -8.27 -9.57 -23.21
C VAL A 62 -9.20 -8.66 -22.42
N ASN A 63 -9.56 -7.54 -23.00
CA ASN A 63 -10.57 -6.63 -22.47
C ASN A 63 -11.95 -7.02 -23.01
N PRO A 64 -12.86 -7.59 -22.20
CA PRO A 64 -14.17 -8.02 -22.66
C PRO A 64 -15.06 -6.88 -23.18
N LEU A 65 -14.76 -5.62 -22.83
CA LEU A 65 -15.52 -4.46 -23.32
C LEU A 65 -15.30 -4.17 -24.81
N ASN A 66 -14.16 -4.59 -25.38
CA ASN A 66 -13.81 -4.30 -26.78
C ASN A 66 -13.16 -5.48 -27.52
N GLY A 67 -12.95 -6.61 -26.85
CA GLY A 67 -12.35 -7.83 -27.41
C GLY A 67 -10.83 -7.78 -27.63
N GLN A 68 -10.15 -6.69 -27.25
CA GLN A 68 -8.72 -6.49 -27.57
C GLN A 68 -7.80 -7.00 -26.45
N GLN A 69 -6.65 -7.56 -26.82
CA GLN A 69 -5.56 -7.85 -25.88
C GLN A 69 -4.90 -6.53 -25.46
N GLU A 70 -5.01 -6.16 -24.18
CA GLU A 70 -4.46 -4.91 -23.66
C GLU A 70 -3.46 -5.16 -22.55
N LEU A 71 -2.37 -4.37 -22.55
CA LEU A 71 -1.43 -4.33 -21.43
C LEU A 71 -2.16 -3.90 -20.16
N ASN A 72 -1.94 -4.65 -19.08
CA ASN A 72 -2.48 -4.34 -17.76
C ASN A 72 -2.17 -2.89 -17.37
N GLY A 73 -3.20 -2.12 -17.06
CA GLY A 73 -3.08 -0.72 -16.70
C GLY A 73 -3.93 -0.40 -15.48
N THR A 74 -5.04 0.29 -15.68
CA THR A 74 -5.93 0.70 -14.59
C THR A 74 -7.37 0.28 -14.90
N SER A 75 -7.96 -0.53 -14.02
CA SER A 75 -9.41 -0.81 -14.04
C SER A 75 -10.18 0.30 -13.34
N ILE A 76 -11.31 0.69 -13.91
CA ILE A 76 -12.27 1.63 -13.33
C ILE A 76 -13.57 0.88 -13.11
N VAL A 77 -14.00 0.79 -11.86
CA VAL A 77 -15.16 -0.01 -11.44
C VAL A 77 -16.10 0.86 -10.61
N ASP A 78 -17.38 0.92 -10.99
CA ASP A 78 -18.43 1.49 -10.15
C ASP A 78 -18.71 0.55 -8.97
N VAL A 79 -18.51 1.06 -7.76
CA VAL A 79 -18.75 0.36 -6.49
C VAL A 79 -19.78 1.12 -5.64
N THR A 80 -20.65 1.90 -6.28
CA THR A 80 -21.74 2.62 -5.63
C THR A 80 -22.69 1.65 -4.93
N ASP A 81 -23.11 0.59 -5.65
CA ASP A 81 -23.68 -0.60 -5.04
C ASP A 81 -22.56 -1.64 -4.81
N PRO A 82 -22.08 -1.81 -3.55
CA PRO A 82 -20.99 -2.73 -3.26
C PRO A 82 -21.37 -4.19 -3.49
N LYS A 83 -22.66 -4.53 -3.57
CA LYS A 83 -23.12 -5.90 -3.87
C LYS A 83 -23.09 -6.21 -5.37
N ASN A 84 -23.07 -5.17 -6.21
CA ASN A 84 -23.10 -5.31 -7.66
C ASN A 84 -22.09 -4.36 -8.33
N PRO A 85 -20.77 -4.58 -8.10
CA PRO A 85 -19.74 -3.73 -8.67
C PRO A 85 -19.68 -3.88 -10.21
N LYS A 86 -19.73 -2.75 -10.92
CA LYS A 86 -19.80 -2.72 -12.39
C LYS A 86 -18.50 -2.24 -13.00
N TYR A 87 -17.86 -3.06 -13.83
CA TYR A 87 -16.67 -2.67 -14.55
C TYR A 87 -17.02 -1.64 -15.64
N LEU A 88 -16.40 -0.46 -15.62
CA LEU A 88 -16.75 0.65 -16.51
C LEU A 88 -15.76 0.80 -17.67
N HIS A 89 -14.47 0.75 -17.36
CA HIS A 89 -13.42 1.04 -18.32
C HIS A 89 -12.08 0.46 -17.88
N HIS A 90 -11.20 0.21 -18.85
CA HIS A 90 -9.81 -0.14 -18.61
C HIS A 90 -8.92 0.85 -19.38
N ILE A 91 -7.98 1.50 -18.69
CA ILE A 91 -6.97 2.34 -19.34
C ILE A 91 -5.68 1.51 -19.47
N PRO A 92 -5.21 1.17 -20.68
CA PRO A 92 -4.00 0.38 -20.87
C PRO A 92 -2.76 0.97 -20.18
N GLY A 93 -1.90 0.08 -19.70
CA GLY A 93 -0.61 0.42 -19.08
C GLY A 93 0.56 0.30 -20.04
N ALA A 94 1.77 0.16 -19.49
CA ALA A 94 2.99 -0.04 -20.29
C ALA A 94 3.87 -1.14 -19.72
N LYS A 95 4.71 -1.73 -20.57
CA LYS A 95 5.75 -2.67 -20.12
C LYS A 95 6.86 -1.93 -19.35
N PRO A 96 7.61 -2.63 -18.48
CA PRO A 96 7.36 -4.00 -18.02
C PRO A 96 6.34 -4.10 -16.86
N ALA A 97 5.94 -2.98 -16.23
CA ALA A 97 5.31 -3.01 -14.90
C ALA A 97 3.80 -2.72 -14.85
N GLY A 98 3.13 -2.41 -15.97
CA GLY A 98 1.69 -2.12 -16.01
C GLY A 98 1.37 -0.66 -15.69
N ALA A 99 0.40 -0.40 -14.81
CA ALA A 99 0.13 0.92 -14.22
C ALA A 99 -0.31 0.72 -12.76
N GLN A 100 0.67 0.41 -11.92
CA GLN A 100 0.44 -0.22 -10.61
C GLN A 100 -0.21 0.71 -9.59
N MET A 101 0.16 1.99 -9.61
CA MET A 101 -0.22 2.92 -8.57
C MET A 101 -1.12 4.02 -9.12
N VAL A 102 -2.16 4.35 -8.36
CA VAL A 102 -3.08 5.45 -8.66
C VAL A 102 -3.33 6.33 -7.43
N ARG A 103 -3.66 7.61 -7.67
CA ARG A 103 -4.24 8.56 -6.70
C ARG A 103 -5.29 9.37 -7.41
N VAL A 104 -6.36 9.75 -6.71
CA VAL A 104 -7.47 10.51 -7.29
C VAL A 104 -7.74 11.74 -6.43
N CYS A 105 -7.90 12.89 -7.08
CA CYS A 105 -8.23 14.15 -6.44
C CYS A 105 -9.39 14.82 -7.18
N ASN A 106 -10.30 15.45 -6.44
CA ASN A 106 -11.25 16.35 -7.10
C ASN A 106 -10.52 17.63 -7.52
N GLY A 107 -10.85 18.14 -8.71
CA GLY A 107 -10.30 19.40 -9.19
C GLY A 107 -10.67 20.59 -8.33
N ARG A 108 -11.78 20.53 -7.58
CA ARG A 108 -12.17 21.57 -6.61
C ARG A 108 -11.26 21.66 -5.39
N ASP A 109 -10.56 20.56 -5.06
CA ASP A 109 -9.65 20.49 -3.91
C ASP A 109 -8.25 20.96 -4.32
N LEU A 110 -7.91 20.86 -5.61
CA LEU A 110 -6.63 21.28 -6.17
C LEU A 110 -6.58 22.81 -6.40
N PRO A 111 -5.47 23.51 -6.06
CA PRO A 111 -5.42 24.97 -6.12
C PRO A 111 -5.61 25.60 -7.50
N ARG A 112 -5.20 24.93 -8.58
CA ARG A 112 -5.14 25.51 -9.94
C ARG A 112 -5.72 24.56 -11.00
N ALA A 113 -6.59 23.65 -10.60
CA ALA A 113 -7.27 22.72 -11.51
C ALA A 113 -8.66 23.22 -11.92
N ASP A 114 -9.27 22.61 -12.93
CA ASP A 114 -10.69 22.83 -13.21
C ASP A 114 -11.52 22.21 -12.09
N ARG A 115 -12.28 23.06 -11.38
CA ARG A 115 -13.06 22.69 -10.19
C ARG A 115 -14.15 21.64 -10.47
N ASN A 116 -14.59 21.52 -11.71
CA ASN A 116 -15.63 20.57 -12.13
C ASN A 116 -15.08 19.22 -12.55
N LYS A 117 -13.75 19.06 -12.57
CA LYS A 117 -13.09 17.84 -12.99
C LYS A 117 -12.68 16.96 -11.82
N ILE A 118 -12.38 15.71 -12.12
CA ILE A 118 -11.75 14.76 -11.22
C ILE A 118 -10.54 14.20 -11.93
N TYR A 119 -9.40 14.17 -11.24
CA TYR A 119 -8.11 13.81 -11.83
C TYR A 119 -7.54 12.57 -11.16
N MET A 120 -6.99 11.68 -11.96
CA MET A 120 -6.24 10.50 -11.51
C MET A 120 -4.77 10.62 -11.92
N LEU A 121 -3.88 10.65 -10.93
CA LEU A 121 -2.45 10.44 -11.11
C LEU A 121 -2.17 8.94 -11.12
N ARG A 122 -1.35 8.46 -12.07
CA ARG A 122 -0.91 7.06 -12.09
C ARG A 122 0.53 6.90 -12.54
N SER A 123 1.17 5.79 -12.15
CA SER A 123 2.39 5.32 -12.79
C SER A 123 2.09 4.66 -14.13
N LEU A 124 3.03 4.73 -15.08
CA LEU A 124 2.97 4.05 -16.38
C LEU A 124 4.25 3.25 -16.61
N GLY A 125 4.12 1.92 -16.60
CA GLY A 125 5.21 0.98 -16.75
C GLY A 125 6.30 1.23 -15.72
N ASN A 126 7.56 1.20 -16.16
CA ASN A 126 8.70 1.71 -15.38
C ASN A 126 9.16 3.09 -15.89
N ILE A 127 8.38 3.74 -16.75
CA ILE A 127 8.89 4.75 -17.70
C ILE A 127 8.36 6.16 -17.47
N ALA A 128 7.17 6.30 -16.86
CA ALA A 128 6.53 7.61 -16.71
C ALA A 128 5.52 7.64 -15.55
N HIS A 129 5.10 8.85 -15.17
CA HIS A 129 3.87 9.12 -14.42
C HIS A 129 2.96 10.02 -15.27
N GLU A 130 1.65 9.81 -15.18
CA GLU A 130 0.64 10.50 -15.99
C GLU A 130 -0.53 10.99 -15.15
N VAL A 131 -1.21 12.05 -15.61
CA VAL A 131 -2.50 12.47 -15.08
C VAL A 131 -3.59 12.30 -16.13
N TRP A 132 -4.74 11.82 -15.69
CA TRP A 132 -5.94 11.56 -16.47
C TRP A 132 -7.13 12.32 -15.86
N ASP A 133 -8.00 12.87 -16.71
CA ASP A 133 -9.34 13.32 -16.34
C ASP A 133 -10.26 12.11 -16.31
N VAL A 134 -10.84 11.85 -15.14
CA VAL A 134 -11.73 10.71 -14.86
C VAL A 134 -13.12 11.18 -14.39
N THR A 135 -13.48 12.43 -14.71
CA THR A 135 -14.80 13.01 -14.39
C THR A 135 -15.93 12.15 -14.96
N ALA A 136 -15.76 11.67 -16.19
CA ALA A 136 -16.57 10.62 -16.79
C ALA A 136 -15.78 9.29 -16.72
N PRO A 137 -15.97 8.46 -15.68
CA PRO A 137 -15.14 7.27 -15.46
C PRO A 137 -15.25 6.23 -16.59
N GLU A 138 -16.32 6.28 -17.39
CA GLU A 138 -16.53 5.44 -18.58
C GLU A 138 -15.69 5.91 -19.79
N LYS A 139 -15.21 7.16 -19.79
CA LYS A 139 -14.49 7.80 -20.89
C LYS A 139 -13.32 8.66 -20.37
N PRO A 140 -12.33 8.04 -19.69
CA PRO A 140 -11.20 8.77 -19.15
C PRO A 140 -10.34 9.37 -20.27
N MET A 141 -9.79 10.56 -20.04
CA MET A 141 -8.97 11.29 -21.01
C MET A 141 -7.61 11.64 -20.43
N LYS A 142 -6.53 11.40 -21.17
CA LYS A 142 -5.19 11.80 -20.72
C LYS A 142 -5.10 13.34 -20.69
N VAL A 143 -4.58 13.87 -19.58
CA VAL A 143 -4.37 15.31 -19.37
C VAL A 143 -2.91 15.68 -19.61
N SER A 144 -1.99 14.96 -18.97
CA SER A 144 -0.56 15.25 -19.07
C SER A 144 0.30 14.02 -18.81
N THR A 145 1.51 14.04 -19.33
CA THR A 145 2.62 13.22 -18.82
C THR A 145 3.35 14.08 -17.79
N VAL A 146 3.39 13.65 -16.53
CA VAL A 146 4.06 14.41 -15.44
C VAL A 146 5.56 14.41 -15.63
N VAL A 147 6.10 13.22 -15.92
CA VAL A 147 7.51 12.97 -16.18
C VAL A 147 7.64 11.65 -16.92
N ASP A 148 8.62 11.56 -17.82
CA ASP A 148 8.94 10.35 -18.59
C ASP A 148 10.44 10.02 -18.55
N LYS A 149 10.87 9.04 -19.37
CA LYS A 149 12.26 8.55 -19.47
C LYS A 149 12.82 8.04 -18.15
N LEU A 150 11.95 7.49 -17.32
CA LEU A 150 12.30 6.90 -16.03
C LEU A 150 12.70 5.43 -16.18
N LYS A 151 13.35 4.90 -15.14
CA LYS A 151 13.79 3.51 -15.01
C LYS A 151 13.40 2.95 -13.64
N GLY A 152 12.09 2.80 -13.41
CA GLY A 152 11.57 2.17 -12.19
C GLY A 152 10.56 3.04 -11.46
N THR A 153 9.47 3.43 -12.11
CA THR A 153 8.35 4.02 -11.40
C THR A 153 7.71 3.00 -10.45
N HIS A 154 7.08 3.48 -9.38
CA HIS A 154 6.43 2.61 -8.40
C HIS A 154 5.22 3.29 -7.75
N LYS A 155 5.28 3.55 -6.43
CA LYS A 155 4.26 4.28 -5.68
C LYS A 155 4.28 5.78 -5.98
N ASN A 156 3.21 6.46 -5.57
CA ASN A 156 3.11 7.90 -5.54
C ASN A 156 2.17 8.33 -4.39
N TRP A 157 2.33 9.58 -3.95
CA TRP A 157 1.44 10.25 -3.02
C TRP A 157 1.07 11.61 -3.60
N TRP A 158 -0.19 11.99 -3.56
CA TRP A 158 -0.66 13.28 -4.07
C TRP A 158 -1.50 13.96 -2.99
N GLU A 159 -1.02 15.10 -2.51
CA GLU A 159 -1.76 15.97 -1.60
C GLU A 159 -2.77 16.77 -2.42
N CYS A 160 -4.06 16.41 -2.34
CA CYS A 160 -5.08 17.06 -3.16
C CYS A 160 -5.27 18.55 -2.81
N ASP A 161 -5.07 18.95 -1.56
CA ASP A 161 -5.25 20.31 -1.05
C ASP A 161 -4.15 21.29 -1.50
N THR A 162 -2.92 20.81 -1.64
CA THR A 162 -1.78 21.63 -2.10
C THR A 162 -1.41 21.39 -3.56
N GLY A 163 -1.81 20.24 -4.09
CA GLY A 163 -1.35 19.73 -5.38
C GLY A 163 0.06 19.16 -5.36
N ILE A 164 0.76 19.10 -4.22
CA ILE A 164 2.12 18.54 -4.17
C ILE A 164 2.07 17.02 -4.33
N ALA A 165 2.88 16.50 -5.25
CA ALA A 165 3.01 15.07 -5.50
C ALA A 165 4.42 14.56 -5.26
N TYR A 166 4.52 13.42 -4.60
CA TYR A 166 5.76 12.68 -4.32
C TYR A 166 5.75 11.40 -5.13
N LEU A 167 6.59 11.34 -6.16
CA LEU A 167 6.62 10.27 -7.14
C LEU A 167 7.83 9.39 -6.90
N VAL A 168 7.62 8.07 -6.79
CA VAL A 168 8.73 7.11 -6.73
C VAL A 168 9.17 6.80 -8.17
N SER A 169 10.43 7.09 -8.46
CA SER A 169 10.99 7.05 -9.81
C SER A 169 12.46 6.63 -9.80
N GLY A 170 12.91 5.91 -10.81
CA GLY A 170 14.34 5.79 -11.14
C GLY A 170 14.74 6.85 -12.15
N VAL A 171 15.49 7.87 -11.74
CA VAL A 171 15.96 8.96 -12.61
C VAL A 171 17.33 8.58 -13.19
N PRO A 172 17.58 8.69 -14.52
CA PRO A 172 18.78 8.13 -15.16
C PRO A 172 20.14 8.47 -14.53
N ASP A 173 20.33 9.70 -14.04
CA ASP A 173 21.62 10.15 -13.48
C ASP A 173 21.77 9.87 -11.98
N TRP A 174 20.72 9.33 -11.34
CA TRP A 174 20.72 8.96 -9.93
C TRP A 174 21.15 7.51 -9.76
N ARG A 175 21.94 7.26 -8.71
CA ARG A 175 22.52 5.95 -8.38
C ARG A 175 21.54 5.08 -7.57
N SER A 176 20.26 5.12 -7.91
CA SER A 176 19.21 4.32 -7.30
C SER A 176 18.17 3.92 -8.33
N THR A 177 17.62 2.72 -8.19
CA THR A 177 16.49 2.25 -9.01
C THR A 177 15.19 2.98 -8.68
N ARG A 178 15.06 3.51 -7.45
CA ARG A 178 13.89 4.24 -6.96
C ARG A 178 14.30 5.30 -5.94
N MET A 179 13.95 6.54 -6.24
CA MET A 179 14.12 7.74 -5.43
C MET A 179 12.85 8.60 -5.53
N THR A 180 12.78 9.73 -4.82
CA THR A 180 11.62 10.64 -4.88
C THR A 180 11.83 11.77 -5.87
N GLN A 181 10.86 11.99 -6.74
CA GLN A 181 10.69 13.28 -7.43
C GLN A 181 9.51 14.01 -6.82
N VAL A 182 9.70 15.28 -6.50
CA VAL A 182 8.65 16.13 -5.92
C VAL A 182 8.17 17.09 -7.00
N PHE A 183 6.86 17.08 -7.26
CA PHE A 183 6.21 17.90 -8.28
C PHE A 183 5.14 18.78 -7.67
N ASP A 184 5.00 19.99 -8.20
CA ASP A 184 3.78 20.78 -8.11
C ASP A 184 2.82 20.29 -9.21
N LEU A 185 1.76 19.60 -8.78
CA LEU A 185 0.63 19.16 -9.60
C LEU A 185 -0.67 19.91 -9.23
N SER A 186 -0.57 21.11 -8.63
CA SER A 186 -1.77 21.93 -8.35
C SER A 186 -2.53 22.33 -9.62
N ASN A 187 -1.84 22.40 -10.76
CA ASN A 187 -2.45 22.38 -12.08
C ASN A 187 -2.10 21.06 -12.79
N PRO A 188 -3.03 20.09 -12.85
CA PRO A 188 -2.83 18.79 -13.50
C PRO A 188 -2.35 18.84 -14.97
N ALA A 189 -2.69 19.92 -15.70
CA ALA A 189 -2.28 20.10 -17.08
C ALA A 189 -0.88 20.72 -17.24
N LYS A 190 -0.31 21.28 -16.17
CA LYS A 190 1.02 21.91 -16.16
C LYS A 190 1.88 21.44 -14.98
N PRO A 191 2.28 20.15 -14.95
CA PRO A 191 3.20 19.64 -13.95
C PRO A 191 4.50 20.43 -13.89
N ALA A 192 4.99 20.75 -12.69
CA ALA A 192 6.27 21.42 -12.51
C ALA A 192 7.14 20.67 -11.49
N LEU A 193 8.36 20.28 -11.89
CA LEU A 193 9.32 19.65 -10.99
C LEU A 193 9.77 20.67 -9.92
N ILE A 194 9.65 20.31 -8.65
CA ILE A 194 10.19 21.09 -7.53
C ILE A 194 11.63 20.67 -7.26
N ARG A 195 11.87 19.37 -7.08
CA ARG A 195 13.20 18.78 -6.88
C ARG A 195 13.21 17.27 -7.04
N ASN A 196 14.41 16.73 -7.21
CA ASN A 196 14.74 15.33 -7.00
C ASN A 196 15.29 15.15 -5.56
N PHE A 197 14.95 14.05 -4.89
CA PHE A 197 15.33 13.77 -3.51
C PHE A 197 15.59 12.27 -3.30
N GLY A 198 16.58 11.97 -2.47
CA GLY A 198 16.98 10.61 -2.12
C GLY A 198 17.86 10.64 -0.88
N VAL A 199 18.48 9.51 -0.58
CA VAL A 199 19.46 9.44 0.52
C VAL A 199 20.88 9.73 0.00
N PRO A 200 21.78 10.31 0.82
CA PRO A 200 23.16 10.53 0.42
C PRO A 200 23.84 9.28 -0.17
N GLY A 201 24.62 9.46 -1.22
CA GLY A 201 25.20 8.40 -2.05
C GLY A 201 24.34 7.97 -3.25
N GLN A 202 23.12 8.52 -3.40
CA GLN A 202 22.26 8.30 -4.57
C GLN A 202 22.32 9.44 -5.58
N GLU A 203 22.75 10.61 -5.15
CA GLU A 203 22.86 11.81 -5.98
C GLU A 203 23.84 11.62 -7.16
N PRO A 204 23.63 12.37 -8.26
CA PRO A 204 24.57 12.40 -9.37
C PRO A 204 25.99 12.78 -8.91
N GLY A 205 27.00 12.09 -9.45
CA GLY A 205 28.40 12.37 -9.15
C GLY A 205 28.90 11.88 -7.77
N ALA A 206 28.06 11.27 -6.95
CA ALA A 206 28.51 10.64 -5.70
C ALA A 206 29.57 9.56 -5.97
N GLY A 207 30.64 9.54 -5.17
CA GLY A 207 31.67 8.49 -5.20
C GLY A 207 31.28 7.23 -4.42
N GLY A 208 32.17 6.23 -4.35
CA GLY A 208 31.98 5.02 -3.51
C GLY A 208 30.88 4.06 -3.98
N LYS A 209 30.47 3.11 -3.12
CA LYS A 209 29.36 2.18 -3.41
C LYS A 209 28.01 2.93 -3.31
N PRO A 210 27.05 2.69 -4.22
CA PRO A 210 25.72 3.28 -4.11
C PRO A 210 25.06 2.94 -2.78
N SER A 211 24.28 3.88 -2.26
CA SER A 211 23.43 3.61 -1.09
C SER A 211 22.46 2.45 -1.39
N PRO A 212 22.34 1.45 -0.51
CA PRO A 212 21.49 0.27 -0.77
C PRO A 212 19.99 0.57 -0.64
N PHE A 213 19.62 1.76 -0.15
CA PHE A 213 18.24 2.10 0.22
C PHE A 213 17.40 2.50 -1.00
N SER A 214 16.76 1.54 -1.67
CA SER A 214 15.77 1.85 -2.72
C SER A 214 14.43 2.26 -2.09
N LEU A 215 13.86 3.38 -2.53
CA LEU A 215 12.60 3.89 -1.98
C LEU A 215 11.43 3.03 -2.43
N HIS A 216 10.57 2.67 -1.49
CA HIS A 216 9.33 1.96 -1.80
C HIS A 216 8.14 2.91 -1.99
N GLY A 217 7.92 3.84 -1.04
CA GLY A 217 6.81 4.79 -1.09
C GLY A 217 6.83 5.85 0.01
N PRO A 218 6.32 7.06 -0.28
CA PRO A 218 5.97 8.07 0.73
C PRO A 218 4.53 7.93 1.25
N ILE A 219 4.33 8.40 2.48
CA ILE A 219 3.03 8.88 2.97
C ILE A 219 3.24 10.28 3.56
N SER A 220 2.51 11.28 3.04
CA SER A 220 2.55 12.65 3.57
C SER A 220 1.34 12.94 4.45
N THR A 221 1.57 13.70 5.51
CA THR A 221 0.53 14.23 6.42
C THR A 221 0.06 15.63 6.02
N GLY A 222 0.49 16.11 4.85
CA GLY A 222 0.12 17.40 4.30
C GLY A 222 0.67 18.59 5.11
N PRO A 223 0.23 19.82 4.80
CA PRO A 223 0.66 21.03 5.49
C PRO A 223 0.40 21.00 7.00
N LYS A 224 -0.72 20.41 7.42
CA LYS A 224 -1.11 20.36 8.84
C LYS A 224 -0.16 19.52 9.68
N GLY A 225 0.30 18.38 9.17
CA GLY A 225 1.28 17.55 9.87
C GLY A 225 2.73 17.97 9.62
N ASN A 226 3.02 18.62 8.49
CA ASN A 226 4.37 19.00 8.06
C ASN A 226 5.38 17.82 8.09
N ARG A 227 4.91 16.60 7.81
CA ARG A 227 5.75 15.40 7.79
C ARG A 227 5.48 14.51 6.59
N ILE A 228 6.56 13.95 6.06
CA ILE A 228 6.54 12.86 5.08
C ILE A 228 7.31 11.68 5.68
N TYR A 229 6.72 10.50 5.57
CA TYR A 229 7.29 9.24 6.04
C TYR A 229 7.68 8.41 4.83
N PHE A 230 8.98 8.14 4.68
CA PHE A 230 9.51 7.31 3.60
C PHE A 230 9.91 5.94 4.13
N GLY A 231 9.50 4.88 3.42
CA GLY A 231 9.96 3.52 3.63
C GLY A 231 10.90 3.05 2.51
N TYR A 232 12.06 2.51 2.89
CA TYR A 232 13.08 2.00 1.98
C TYR A 232 13.34 0.50 2.21
N GLY A 233 13.93 -0.15 1.21
CA GLY A 233 14.53 -1.49 1.35
C GLY A 233 13.53 -2.66 1.30
N THR A 234 12.22 -2.41 1.34
CA THR A 234 11.10 -3.35 1.15
C THR A 234 11.14 -4.66 1.98
N VAL A 235 12.12 -5.53 1.72
CA VAL A 235 12.38 -6.85 2.34
C VAL A 235 13.65 -6.85 3.21
N SER A 236 14.64 -6.01 2.91
CA SER A 236 15.98 -6.06 3.50
C SER A 236 16.63 -4.68 3.55
N ASN A 237 17.59 -4.51 4.45
CA ASN A 237 18.33 -3.24 4.64
C ASN A 237 17.38 -2.03 4.69
N GLY A 238 16.33 -2.10 5.49
CA GLY A 238 15.34 -1.05 5.57
C GLY A 238 15.89 0.23 6.20
N LEU A 239 15.36 1.34 5.71
CA LEU A 239 15.50 2.65 6.30
C LEU A 239 14.10 3.25 6.35
N ILE A 240 13.81 3.93 7.45
CA ILE A 240 12.63 4.76 7.61
C ILE A 240 13.14 6.18 7.79
N GLN A 241 12.62 7.14 7.03
CA GLN A 241 12.93 8.55 7.22
C GLN A 241 11.67 9.32 7.58
N ILE A 242 11.79 10.17 8.61
CA ILE A 242 10.83 11.20 8.95
C ILE A 242 11.38 12.50 8.38
N ILE A 243 10.66 13.10 7.45
CA ILE A 243 11.09 14.28 6.70
C ILE A 243 10.20 15.46 7.03
N ASP A 244 10.82 16.61 7.31
CA ASP A 244 10.15 17.89 7.42
C ASP A 244 9.74 18.35 6.02
N ARG A 245 8.42 18.46 5.80
CA ARG A 245 7.84 18.72 4.49
C ARG A 245 8.21 20.12 3.99
N GLU A 246 8.09 21.15 4.80
CA GLU A 246 8.41 22.53 4.42
C GLU A 246 9.90 22.69 4.09
N LYS A 247 10.80 22.08 4.89
CA LYS A 247 12.24 22.07 4.55
C LYS A 247 12.53 21.33 3.26
N LEU A 248 11.84 20.23 2.98
CA LEU A 248 12.02 19.49 1.72
C LEU A 248 11.62 20.37 0.52
N LEU A 249 10.50 21.06 0.61
CA LEU A 249 9.92 21.86 -0.47
C LEU A 249 10.67 23.17 -0.72
N ASN A 250 11.07 23.87 0.35
CA ASN A 250 11.58 25.24 0.29
C ASN A 250 13.09 25.36 0.58
N GLY A 251 13.73 24.30 1.08
CA GLY A 251 15.16 24.29 1.36
C GLY A 251 16.02 24.24 0.09
N PRO A 252 17.37 24.26 0.25
CA PRO A 252 18.32 24.19 -0.86
C PRO A 252 18.06 22.98 -1.77
N LYS A 253 18.08 23.22 -3.10
CA LYS A 253 17.58 22.26 -4.09
C LYS A 253 18.69 21.38 -4.69
N GLU A 254 19.92 21.84 -4.71
CA GLU A 254 21.07 21.06 -5.20
C GLU A 254 21.18 19.77 -4.38
N PRO A 255 21.31 18.59 -5.01
CA PRO A 255 21.30 17.32 -4.30
C PRO A 255 22.67 17.00 -3.68
N THR A 256 23.23 17.90 -2.88
CA THR A 256 24.45 17.62 -2.10
C THR A 256 24.10 16.73 -0.91
N PRO A 257 25.06 15.95 -0.36
CA PRO A 257 24.83 15.16 0.85
C PRO A 257 24.26 15.98 2.03
N GLU A 258 24.68 17.23 2.16
CA GLU A 258 24.16 18.16 3.18
C GLU A 258 22.70 18.53 2.91
N ASN A 259 22.38 18.94 1.69
CA ASN A 259 21.02 19.35 1.31
C ASN A 259 20.03 18.17 1.34
N LEU A 260 20.48 16.94 1.06
CA LEU A 260 19.67 15.73 1.19
C LEU A 260 19.39 15.37 2.67
N ARG A 261 20.28 15.74 3.59
CA ARG A 261 20.05 15.59 5.03
C ARG A 261 19.28 16.74 5.65
N HIS A 262 19.27 17.92 5.01
CA HIS A 262 18.63 19.13 5.54
C HIS A 262 17.16 18.93 6.00
N PRO A 263 16.29 18.23 5.24
CA PRO A 263 14.91 18.03 5.68
C PRO A 263 14.72 16.76 6.54
N GLU A 264 15.77 15.97 6.82
CA GLU A 264 15.67 14.78 7.68
C GLU A 264 15.50 15.19 9.14
N VAL A 265 14.36 14.83 9.73
CA VAL A 265 14.10 15.00 11.17
C VAL A 265 14.73 13.86 11.94
N ALA A 266 14.50 12.63 11.46
CA ALA A 266 15.06 11.42 12.03
C ALA A 266 15.05 10.30 11.01
N ARG A 267 15.79 9.24 11.36
CA ARG A 267 15.79 7.99 10.64
C ARG A 267 15.88 6.80 11.59
N LEU A 268 15.25 5.72 11.20
CA LEU A 268 15.35 4.42 11.87
C LEU A 268 15.81 3.39 10.83
N GLN A 269 17.00 2.83 11.04
CA GLN A 269 17.50 1.73 10.21
C GLN A 269 17.07 0.40 10.81
N THR A 270 16.59 -0.51 9.96
CA THR A 270 16.16 -1.84 10.39
C THR A 270 17.31 -2.85 10.25
N PRO A 271 17.23 -4.02 10.91
CA PRO A 271 18.17 -5.12 10.66
C PRO A 271 18.26 -5.50 9.17
N PRO A 272 19.39 -6.09 8.71
CA PRO A 272 19.60 -6.39 7.29
C PRO A 272 18.53 -7.26 6.64
N TYR A 273 17.80 -8.05 7.41
CA TYR A 273 16.74 -8.97 6.95
C TYR A 273 15.33 -8.39 6.99
N MET A 274 15.19 -7.09 7.27
CA MET A 274 13.93 -6.37 7.40
C MET A 274 13.96 -5.12 6.52
N GLY A 275 12.87 -4.84 5.81
CA GLY A 275 12.70 -3.59 5.05
C GLY A 275 11.63 -2.67 5.64
N ALA A 276 11.25 -1.64 4.88
CA ALA A 276 10.07 -0.82 5.14
C ALA A 276 9.32 -0.59 3.81
N HIS A 277 8.21 -1.30 3.61
CA HIS A 277 7.38 -1.21 2.41
C HIS A 277 6.29 -0.13 2.56
N THR A 278 5.65 -0.01 3.73
CA THR A 278 4.67 1.05 4.01
C THR A 278 4.91 1.61 5.39
N THR A 279 4.92 2.93 5.52
CA THR A 279 5.18 3.67 6.77
C THR A 279 3.96 4.56 7.05
N LEU A 280 2.89 3.96 7.58
CA LEU A 280 1.59 4.61 7.80
C LEU A 280 1.59 5.36 9.14
N PRO A 281 1.54 6.71 9.16
CA PRO A 281 1.47 7.47 10.39
C PRO A 281 0.05 7.48 10.96
N ILE A 282 -0.06 7.22 12.25
CA ILE A 282 -1.27 7.29 13.06
C ILE A 282 -1.00 8.28 14.20
N LEU A 283 -1.39 9.53 14.00
CA LEU A 283 -1.02 10.63 14.89
C LEU A 283 -2.10 10.93 15.94
N GLY A 284 -1.68 11.37 17.12
CA GLY A 284 -2.52 11.82 18.22
C GLY A 284 -3.44 10.72 18.75
N MET A 285 -2.94 9.49 18.88
CA MET A 285 -3.67 8.37 19.46
C MET A 285 -3.82 8.56 20.96
N GLU A 286 -5.05 8.55 21.45
CA GLU A 286 -5.31 8.47 22.89
C GLU A 286 -5.18 7.01 23.33
N VAL A 287 -4.24 6.73 24.25
CA VAL A 287 -4.03 5.38 24.79
C VAL A 287 -4.63 5.32 26.18
N ALA A 288 -5.74 4.58 26.32
CA ALA A 288 -6.55 4.56 27.55
C ALA A 288 -5.72 4.21 28.80
N ASP A 289 -4.82 3.23 28.69
CA ASP A 289 -3.96 2.82 29.80
C ASP A 289 -3.06 3.96 30.29
N LEU A 290 -2.63 4.87 29.41
CA LEU A 290 -1.76 6.01 29.75
C LEU A 290 -2.47 7.14 30.50
N ALA A 291 -3.82 7.15 30.51
CA ALA A 291 -4.62 8.20 31.14
C ALA A 291 -4.35 8.30 32.65
N ARG A 292 -4.08 7.16 33.32
CA ARG A 292 -3.83 7.09 34.77
C ARG A 292 -2.38 7.31 35.17
N TYR A 293 -1.43 7.15 34.25
CA TYR A 293 -0.02 7.43 34.54
C TYR A 293 0.16 8.93 34.81
N GLY A 294 1.20 9.35 35.52
CA GLY A 294 1.42 10.77 35.80
C GLY A 294 2.10 11.50 34.64
N LYS A 295 3.33 11.97 34.91
CA LYS A 295 4.21 12.71 34.00
C LYS A 295 4.44 11.94 32.69
N GLY A 296 4.25 12.61 31.54
CA GLY A 296 4.48 12.06 30.21
C GLY A 296 3.34 12.39 29.23
N PRO A 297 3.57 12.20 27.92
CA PRO A 297 2.53 12.45 26.93
C PRO A 297 1.36 11.48 27.11
N LYS A 298 0.12 11.97 26.95
CA LYS A 298 -1.10 11.15 27.01
C LYS A 298 -1.50 10.59 25.67
N THR A 299 -1.14 11.33 24.62
CA THR A 299 -1.27 10.90 23.25
C THR A 299 0.00 10.23 22.78
N ARG A 300 -0.13 9.38 21.76
CA ARG A 300 0.98 8.78 21.05
C ARG A 300 0.87 9.08 19.56
N ASP A 301 2.00 9.40 18.96
CA ASP A 301 2.15 9.39 17.51
C ASP A 301 2.82 8.07 17.15
N ILE A 302 2.17 7.28 16.32
CA ILE A 302 2.60 5.91 15.98
C ILE A 302 2.85 5.84 14.48
N LEU A 303 3.91 5.13 14.10
CA LEU A 303 4.17 4.73 12.73
C LEU A 303 4.00 3.22 12.60
N VAL A 304 3.02 2.79 11.81
CA VAL A 304 2.84 1.38 11.44
C VAL A 304 3.72 1.08 10.24
N VAL A 305 4.77 0.29 10.47
CA VAL A 305 5.79 -0.07 9.48
C VAL A 305 5.49 -1.47 8.99
N VAL A 306 4.96 -1.58 7.78
CA VAL A 306 4.64 -2.86 7.13
C VAL A 306 5.79 -3.24 6.20
N ASN A 307 6.30 -4.47 6.33
CA ASN A 307 7.26 -5.04 5.40
C ASN A 307 6.55 -5.57 4.13
N GLU A 308 7.29 -6.15 3.19
CA GLU A 308 6.72 -6.91 2.07
C GLU A 308 7.43 -8.26 1.94
N SER A 309 6.65 -9.33 1.89
CA SER A 309 7.12 -10.62 1.38
C SER A 309 7.27 -10.64 -0.15
N THR A 310 8.37 -11.19 -0.64
CA THR A 310 8.68 -11.28 -2.08
C THR A 310 8.87 -12.69 -2.59
N SER A 311 9.28 -13.62 -1.73
CA SER A 311 9.49 -15.03 -2.05
C SER A 311 8.23 -15.87 -1.81
N ASN A 312 8.07 -16.90 -2.64
CA ASN A 312 7.04 -17.90 -2.44
C ASN A 312 7.49 -18.94 -1.41
N GLU A 313 6.53 -19.57 -0.73
CA GLU A 313 6.75 -20.70 0.19
C GLU A 313 7.77 -20.42 1.29
N CYS A 314 7.82 -19.17 1.77
CA CYS A 314 8.66 -18.72 2.89
C CYS A 314 10.17 -18.86 2.64
N ASP A 315 10.60 -18.81 1.38
CA ASP A 315 12.01 -18.79 0.97
C ASP A 315 12.64 -17.39 1.11
N GLU A 316 12.44 -16.76 2.27
CA GLU A 316 13.01 -15.47 2.68
C GLU A 316 12.89 -15.28 4.20
N PRO A 317 13.61 -14.32 4.82
CA PRO A 317 13.35 -13.95 6.20
C PRO A 317 11.90 -13.51 6.41
N ARG A 318 11.33 -13.86 7.57
CA ARG A 318 9.94 -13.56 7.89
C ARG A 318 9.66 -12.06 7.86
N GLN A 319 8.68 -11.66 7.05
CA GLN A 319 8.26 -10.26 6.90
C GLN A 319 7.01 -9.97 7.72
N MET A 320 7.09 -8.96 8.60
CA MET A 320 6.08 -8.64 9.61
C MET A 320 5.66 -7.16 9.54
N ALA A 321 4.75 -6.75 10.42
CA ALA A 321 4.48 -5.34 10.68
C ALA A 321 5.03 -4.93 12.06
N TYR A 322 5.47 -3.69 12.18
CA TYR A 322 6.05 -3.13 13.40
C TYR A 322 5.34 -1.86 13.80
N ILE A 323 5.19 -1.66 15.10
CA ILE A 323 4.61 -0.45 15.69
C ILE A 323 5.77 0.36 16.26
N VAL A 324 6.00 1.54 15.68
CA VAL A 324 7.07 2.44 16.08
C VAL A 324 6.46 3.68 16.74
N ASP A 325 6.84 3.97 17.97
CA ASP A 325 6.48 5.20 18.66
C ASP A 325 7.34 6.35 18.11
N ILE A 326 6.68 7.36 17.57
CA ILE A 326 7.27 8.58 17.02
C ILE A 326 6.78 9.83 17.76
N THR A 327 6.23 9.68 18.97
CA THR A 327 5.76 10.81 19.81
C THR A 327 6.89 11.80 20.09
N ASN A 328 8.12 11.30 20.23
CA ASN A 328 9.32 12.11 20.02
C ASN A 328 9.92 11.74 18.65
N GLU A 329 9.62 12.54 17.63
CA GLU A 329 10.01 12.27 16.25
C GLU A 329 11.52 12.18 16.05
N THR A 330 12.33 12.77 16.94
CA THR A 330 13.80 12.73 16.85
C THR A 330 14.41 11.42 17.34
N THR A 331 13.65 10.62 18.09
CA THR A 331 14.09 9.34 18.67
C THR A 331 13.03 8.27 18.49
N PRO A 332 12.72 7.86 17.24
CA PRO A 332 11.73 6.83 16.97
C PRO A 332 12.14 5.49 17.61
N PHE A 333 11.18 4.76 18.18
CA PHE A 333 11.47 3.49 18.87
C PHE A 333 10.41 2.43 18.58
N ALA A 334 10.83 1.22 18.21
CA ALA A 334 9.91 0.11 17.98
C ALA A 334 9.38 -0.43 19.32
N ILE A 335 8.06 -0.41 19.50
CA ILE A 335 7.39 -0.77 20.76
C ILE A 335 6.62 -2.10 20.69
N ALA A 336 6.24 -2.54 19.48
CA ALA A 336 5.56 -3.82 19.27
C ALA A 336 5.72 -4.30 17.81
N ASN A 337 5.29 -5.54 17.56
CA ASN A 337 5.15 -6.10 16.22
C ASN A 337 3.80 -6.81 16.08
N PHE A 338 3.34 -6.96 14.85
CA PHE A 338 2.20 -7.80 14.47
C PHE A 338 2.65 -8.82 13.44
N ASP A 339 2.22 -10.06 13.62
CA ASP A 339 2.63 -11.20 12.82
C ASP A 339 1.50 -12.25 12.78
N VAL A 340 1.35 -12.88 11.61
CA VAL A 340 0.44 -14.00 11.42
C VAL A 340 1.24 -15.29 11.55
N PRO A 341 0.88 -16.20 12.48
CA PRO A 341 1.62 -17.45 12.64
C PRO A 341 1.41 -18.38 11.43
N GLU A 342 2.49 -19.07 11.02
CA GLU A 342 2.46 -20.03 9.91
C GLU A 342 1.56 -21.24 10.23
N GLN A 343 1.69 -21.77 11.45
CA GLN A 343 0.79 -22.77 12.03
C GLN A 343 -0.39 -22.10 12.76
N PRO A 344 -1.58 -22.72 12.77
CA PRO A 344 -1.88 -24.08 12.28
C PRO A 344 -2.32 -24.15 10.81
N HIS A 345 -2.36 -23.03 10.08
CA HIS A 345 -2.94 -22.98 8.73
C HIS A 345 -2.01 -23.48 7.61
N GLY A 346 -0.71 -23.67 7.90
CA GLY A 346 0.26 -24.22 6.94
C GLY A 346 0.58 -23.27 5.78
N PHE A 347 0.57 -21.95 6.01
CA PHE A 347 0.65 -20.94 4.95
C PHE A 347 1.89 -21.04 4.06
N CYS A 348 3.04 -21.49 4.58
CA CYS A 348 4.23 -21.69 3.74
C CYS A 348 4.01 -22.81 2.70
N SER A 349 3.26 -23.86 3.08
CA SER A 349 2.97 -24.99 2.20
C SER A 349 1.78 -24.76 1.26
N ARG A 350 0.89 -23.80 1.56
CA ARG A 350 -0.27 -23.41 0.73
C ARG A 350 0.12 -22.93 -0.67
N GLY A 351 1.34 -22.41 -0.83
CA GLY A 351 1.85 -21.87 -2.08
C GLY A 351 1.72 -20.34 -2.17
N GLY A 352 2.48 -19.74 -3.09
CA GLY A 352 2.59 -18.29 -3.18
C GLY A 352 3.35 -17.68 -2.01
N ARG A 353 3.30 -16.35 -1.90
CA ARG A 353 3.93 -15.60 -0.81
C ARG A 353 3.10 -15.71 0.47
N PHE A 354 3.80 -15.73 1.60
CA PHE A 354 3.22 -15.62 2.93
C PHE A 354 4.05 -14.64 3.77
N GLY A 355 3.39 -13.59 4.26
CA GLY A 355 4.02 -12.52 5.02
C GLY A 355 3.31 -11.20 4.77
N ALA A 356 3.71 -10.16 5.51
CA ALA A 356 3.08 -8.85 5.41
C ALA A 356 3.12 -8.28 3.98
N HIS A 357 2.05 -7.58 3.60
CA HIS A 357 2.03 -6.61 2.50
C HIS A 357 0.97 -5.54 2.79
N ALA A 358 0.98 -4.46 2.01
CA ALA A 358 0.62 -3.11 2.44
C ALA A 358 -0.63 -2.95 3.33
N SER A 359 -0.56 -1.94 4.19
CA SER A 359 -1.73 -1.43 4.90
C SER A 359 -2.72 -0.74 3.95
N ASN A 360 -3.94 -0.51 4.45
CA ASN A 360 -4.79 0.56 3.96
C ASN A 360 -4.08 1.91 4.14
N GLU A 361 -4.42 2.89 3.32
CA GLU A 361 -3.82 4.22 3.38
C GLU A 361 -4.87 5.29 3.70
N ASN A 362 -6.13 5.08 3.29
CA ASN A 362 -7.25 5.87 3.78
C ASN A 362 -7.61 5.47 5.22
N MET A 363 -7.90 6.45 6.06
CA MET A 363 -8.23 6.26 7.48
C MET A 363 -9.56 6.96 7.81
N PRO A 364 -10.70 6.41 7.34
CA PRO A 364 -12.01 7.00 7.62
C PRO A 364 -12.30 6.93 9.13
N SER A 365 -13.17 7.80 9.62
CA SER A 365 -13.32 8.07 11.05
C SER A 365 -13.64 6.86 11.93
N MET A 366 -14.36 5.86 11.39
CA MET A 366 -14.66 4.60 12.09
C MET A 366 -13.42 3.73 12.34
N TYR A 367 -12.37 3.86 11.52
CA TYR A 367 -11.15 3.05 11.61
C TYR A 367 -9.95 3.86 12.10
N ALA A 368 -9.93 5.17 11.89
CA ALA A 368 -8.88 6.08 12.33
C ALA A 368 -8.48 5.85 13.80
N LYS A 369 -7.19 5.60 14.05
CA LYS A 369 -6.60 5.35 15.37
C LYS A 369 -7.14 4.11 16.11
N ARG A 370 -7.97 3.31 15.46
CA ARG A 370 -8.61 2.11 16.04
C ARG A 370 -8.18 0.83 15.34
N ILE A 371 -8.39 0.76 14.02
CA ILE A 371 -8.18 -0.46 13.23
C ILE A 371 -7.30 -0.14 12.03
N VAL A 372 -6.25 -0.93 11.83
CA VAL A 372 -5.46 -0.94 10.60
C VAL A 372 -5.68 -2.26 9.89
N PHE A 373 -5.93 -2.19 8.59
CA PHE A 373 -6.04 -3.35 7.71
C PHE A 373 -4.73 -3.56 6.99
N MET A 374 -4.24 -4.79 6.96
CA MET A 374 -3.00 -5.16 6.27
C MET A 374 -3.25 -6.39 5.42
N SER A 375 -2.73 -6.41 4.20
CA SER A 375 -2.70 -7.64 3.41
C SER A 375 -1.59 -8.56 3.88
N TRP A 376 -1.77 -9.86 3.66
CA TRP A 376 -0.85 -10.91 4.08
C TRP A 376 -0.70 -12.00 3.00
N PHE A 377 -0.77 -11.60 1.74
CA PHE A 377 -0.73 -12.49 0.57
C PHE A 377 -1.68 -13.69 0.68
N ASN A 378 -1.16 -14.92 0.74
CA ASN A 378 -1.97 -16.13 0.81
C ASN A 378 -2.72 -16.29 2.15
N ALA A 379 -2.42 -15.44 3.13
CA ALA A 379 -3.14 -15.29 4.38
C ALA A 379 -4.19 -14.17 4.33
N GLY A 380 -4.53 -13.65 3.16
CA GLY A 380 -5.67 -12.74 2.96
C GLY A 380 -5.45 -11.34 3.54
N VAL A 381 -6.51 -10.71 4.03
CA VAL A 381 -6.45 -9.42 4.76
C VAL A 381 -6.67 -9.62 6.25
N ARG A 382 -5.89 -8.89 7.06
CA ARG A 382 -5.94 -8.89 8.53
C ARG A 382 -6.41 -7.52 9.03
N ALA A 383 -7.40 -7.51 9.91
CA ALA A 383 -7.81 -6.32 10.64
C ALA A 383 -7.20 -6.35 12.05
N VAL A 384 -6.41 -5.34 12.37
CA VAL A 384 -5.64 -5.25 13.61
C VAL A 384 -6.11 -4.06 14.43
N ASP A 385 -6.58 -4.33 15.64
CA ASP A 385 -6.88 -3.32 16.65
C ASP A 385 -5.56 -2.75 17.19
N ILE A 386 -5.41 -1.44 17.06
CA ILE A 386 -4.22 -0.68 17.46
C ILE A 386 -4.51 0.31 18.60
N ARG A 387 -5.71 0.28 19.22
CA ARG A 387 -6.05 1.20 20.32
C ARG A 387 -5.08 1.09 21.50
N ASP A 388 -4.50 -0.09 21.70
CA ASP A 388 -3.28 -0.29 22.49
C ASP A 388 -2.10 -0.57 21.52
N PRO A 389 -1.30 0.45 21.16
CA PRO A 389 -0.20 0.27 20.21
C PRO A 389 0.96 -0.58 20.77
N TYR A 390 0.98 -0.85 22.09
CA TYR A 390 1.96 -1.74 22.71
C TYR A 390 1.56 -3.21 22.57
N ARG A 391 0.29 -3.50 22.23
CA ARG A 391 -0.27 -4.85 22.11
C ARG A 391 -1.28 -4.92 20.95
N PRO A 392 -0.83 -4.74 19.70
CA PRO A 392 -1.72 -4.87 18.54
C PRO A 392 -2.36 -6.27 18.49
N ARG A 393 -3.65 -6.34 18.16
CA ARG A 393 -4.40 -7.62 18.15
C ARG A 393 -5.17 -7.81 16.86
N GLU A 394 -5.04 -8.99 16.24
CA GLU A 394 -5.96 -9.38 15.17
C GLU A 394 -7.38 -9.53 15.73
N ILE A 395 -8.35 -8.87 15.07
CA ILE A 395 -9.77 -8.91 15.45
C ILE A 395 -10.66 -9.49 14.36
N ALA A 396 -10.17 -9.50 13.11
CA ALA A 396 -10.85 -10.08 11.97
C ALA A 396 -9.86 -10.46 10.86
N TYR A 397 -10.24 -11.42 10.03
CA TYR A 397 -9.53 -11.72 8.78
C TYR A 397 -10.51 -12.22 7.71
N TYR A 398 -10.09 -12.10 6.46
CA TYR A 398 -10.74 -12.72 5.32
C TYR A 398 -9.70 -13.21 4.31
N ILE A 399 -9.80 -14.48 3.92
CA ILE A 399 -8.98 -15.12 2.91
C ILE A 399 -9.90 -15.57 1.77
N PRO A 400 -9.80 -14.97 0.57
CA PRO A 400 -10.61 -15.39 -0.56
C PRO A 400 -10.41 -16.86 -0.94
N ALA A 401 -11.45 -17.48 -1.50
CA ALA A 401 -11.32 -18.70 -2.27
C ALA A 401 -10.55 -18.44 -3.58
N ILE A 402 -9.86 -19.45 -4.11
CA ILE A 402 -9.38 -19.38 -5.49
C ILE A 402 -10.56 -19.40 -6.46
N THR A 403 -10.34 -18.82 -7.64
CA THR A 403 -11.28 -18.83 -8.77
C THR A 403 -10.64 -19.53 -9.97
N SER A 404 -11.42 -19.75 -11.03
CA SER A 404 -10.88 -20.20 -12.33
C SER A 404 -9.85 -19.24 -12.92
N ASP A 405 -9.93 -17.97 -12.54
CA ASP A 405 -9.02 -16.91 -13.00
C ASP A 405 -7.71 -16.89 -12.19
N THR A 406 -7.64 -17.61 -11.05
CA THR A 406 -6.50 -17.54 -10.13
C THR A 406 -5.25 -18.19 -10.74
N ASP A 407 -4.22 -17.39 -10.93
CA ASP A 407 -3.00 -17.77 -11.61
C ASP A 407 -1.98 -18.44 -10.67
N LYS A 408 -1.17 -19.33 -11.24
CA LYS A 408 -0.20 -20.18 -10.54
C LYS A 408 0.92 -19.35 -9.90
N ARG A 409 1.39 -19.82 -8.74
CA ARG A 409 2.60 -19.35 -8.06
C ARG A 409 3.62 -20.46 -8.02
N CYS A 410 4.82 -20.18 -8.52
CA CYS A 410 5.83 -21.19 -8.77
C CYS A 410 7.10 -20.95 -7.94
N VAL A 411 7.78 -22.04 -7.60
CA VAL A 411 9.11 -22.06 -6.99
C VAL A 411 10.06 -22.83 -7.89
N LYS A 412 11.31 -22.36 -8.00
CA LYS A 412 12.37 -23.10 -8.67
C LYS A 412 12.92 -24.16 -7.72
N THR A 413 13.07 -25.38 -8.22
CA THR A 413 13.62 -26.51 -7.48
C THR A 413 14.75 -27.13 -8.30
N GLY A 414 15.59 -27.95 -7.67
CA GLY A 414 16.64 -28.70 -8.39
C GLY A 414 16.09 -29.63 -9.50
N ALA A 415 14.80 -29.99 -9.43
CA ALA A 415 14.10 -30.84 -10.40
C ALA A 415 13.26 -30.07 -11.43
N GLY A 416 13.34 -28.73 -11.47
CA GLY A 416 12.54 -27.88 -12.34
C GLY A 416 11.62 -26.93 -11.58
N GLU A 417 10.49 -26.54 -12.16
CA GLU A 417 9.54 -25.61 -11.56
C GLU A 417 8.35 -26.35 -10.93
N ARG A 418 8.01 -26.00 -9.69
CA ARG A 418 6.79 -26.50 -9.01
C ARG A 418 5.83 -25.36 -8.77
N CYS A 419 4.61 -25.49 -9.27
CA CYS A 419 3.58 -24.46 -9.20
C CYS A 419 2.37 -24.90 -8.38
N LYS A 420 1.77 -23.97 -7.63
CA LYS A 420 0.50 -24.13 -6.91
C LYS A 420 -0.44 -22.98 -7.25
N VAL A 421 -1.75 -23.22 -7.20
CA VAL A 421 -2.75 -22.14 -7.34
C VAL A 421 -3.10 -21.65 -5.94
N ALA A 422 -2.80 -20.39 -5.66
CA ALA A 422 -3.04 -19.77 -4.36
C ALA A 422 -3.37 -18.29 -4.55
N ILE A 423 -4.32 -17.79 -3.76
CA ILE A 423 -4.61 -16.37 -3.67
C ILE A 423 -3.38 -15.60 -3.21
N GLN A 424 -3.27 -14.34 -3.63
CA GLN A 424 -2.19 -13.42 -3.28
C GLN A 424 -2.80 -12.05 -3.03
N THR A 425 -3.58 -11.91 -1.95
CA THR A 425 -4.18 -10.64 -1.56
C THR A 425 -3.09 -9.60 -1.44
N ASN A 426 -3.07 -8.67 -2.39
CA ASN A 426 -1.95 -7.81 -2.65
C ASN A 426 -2.06 -6.53 -1.83
N ASN A 427 -3.09 -5.72 -2.03
CA ASN A 427 -3.33 -4.55 -1.19
C ASN A 427 -4.76 -4.55 -0.66
N VAL A 428 -4.92 -3.78 0.42
CA VAL A 428 -6.19 -3.38 0.98
C VAL A 428 -6.36 -1.86 0.91
N GLU A 429 -7.60 -1.41 0.79
CA GLU A 429 -8.03 -0.03 1.03
C GLU A 429 -9.41 -0.01 1.69
N VAL A 430 -9.78 1.11 2.30
CA VAL A 430 -11.10 1.30 2.94
C VAL A 430 -11.75 2.61 2.49
N ASP A 431 -13.08 2.68 2.55
CA ASP A 431 -13.84 3.89 2.20
C ASP A 431 -14.66 4.46 3.37
N ASP A 432 -15.23 5.66 3.20
CA ASP A 432 -15.99 6.34 4.25
C ASP A 432 -17.37 5.70 4.54
N ARG A 433 -17.74 4.64 3.81
CA ARG A 433 -18.93 3.82 4.11
C ARG A 433 -18.58 2.65 5.04
N GLY A 434 -17.29 2.43 5.30
CA GLY A 434 -16.79 1.33 6.10
C GLY A 434 -16.54 0.04 5.32
N TYR A 435 -16.60 0.07 3.98
CA TYR A 435 -16.23 -1.10 3.18
C TYR A 435 -14.73 -1.26 3.08
N ILE A 436 -14.30 -2.51 2.98
CA ILE A 436 -12.90 -2.92 2.85
C ILE A 436 -12.72 -3.55 1.49
N TYR A 437 -11.76 -3.05 0.71
CA TYR A 437 -11.48 -3.47 -0.65
C TYR A 437 -10.15 -4.17 -0.69
N ILE A 438 -10.14 -5.45 -1.05
CA ILE A 438 -8.91 -6.21 -1.26
C ILE A 438 -8.79 -6.59 -2.73
N VAL A 439 -7.58 -6.52 -3.26
CA VAL A 439 -7.29 -6.88 -4.65
C VAL A 439 -6.15 -7.89 -4.71
N ASP A 440 -6.21 -8.81 -5.66
CA ASP A 440 -5.33 -9.97 -5.70
C ASP A 440 -4.29 -9.92 -6.84
N ARG A 441 -3.03 -10.23 -6.52
CA ARG A 441 -1.92 -10.30 -7.48
C ARG A 441 -1.98 -11.54 -8.37
N ALA A 442 -2.59 -12.62 -7.89
CA ALA A 442 -2.77 -13.86 -8.64
C ALA A 442 -4.10 -13.87 -9.40
N ASN A 443 -4.61 -12.69 -9.80
CA ASN A 443 -5.79 -12.53 -10.66
C ASN A 443 -7.12 -12.99 -10.02
N THR A 444 -7.16 -13.27 -8.71
CA THR A 444 -8.40 -13.68 -8.03
C THR A 444 -9.46 -12.56 -8.00
N GLY A 445 -9.09 -11.31 -8.29
CA GLY A 445 -10.02 -10.20 -8.47
C GLY A 445 -10.06 -9.20 -7.30
N MET A 446 -11.10 -8.38 -7.27
CA MET A 446 -11.42 -7.43 -6.21
C MET A 446 -12.58 -7.96 -5.36
N HIS A 447 -12.38 -8.00 -4.05
CA HIS A 447 -13.41 -8.37 -3.08
C HIS A 447 -13.75 -7.16 -2.23
N ILE A 448 -15.05 -6.91 -2.08
CA ILE A 448 -15.60 -5.86 -1.22
C ILE A 448 -16.12 -6.55 0.03
N LEU A 449 -15.61 -6.17 1.18
CA LEU A 449 -15.85 -6.82 2.47
C LEU A 449 -16.42 -5.83 3.47
N GLU A 450 -17.02 -6.36 4.54
CA GLU A 450 -17.39 -5.58 5.71
C GLU A 450 -17.03 -6.33 7.00
N LEU A 451 -16.75 -5.58 8.07
CA LEU A 451 -16.59 -6.14 9.40
C LEU A 451 -17.93 -6.68 9.93
N THR A 452 -17.86 -7.77 10.67
CA THR A 452 -18.99 -8.39 11.37
C THR A 452 -18.64 -8.66 12.83
N GLY A 453 -19.61 -9.14 13.61
CA GLY A 453 -19.40 -9.56 14.99
C GLY A 453 -18.74 -8.51 15.87
N ALA A 454 -17.80 -8.96 16.72
CA ALA A 454 -17.10 -8.11 17.67
C ALA A 454 -16.21 -7.05 16.99
N ALA A 455 -15.62 -7.36 15.83
CA ALA A 455 -14.79 -6.40 15.11
C ALA A 455 -15.62 -5.21 14.61
N ARG A 456 -16.86 -5.44 14.16
CA ARG A 456 -17.77 -4.35 13.77
C ARG A 456 -18.08 -3.41 14.93
N ALA A 457 -18.21 -3.94 16.15
CA ALA A 457 -18.47 -3.12 17.33
C ALA A 457 -17.30 -2.16 17.62
N ILE A 458 -16.04 -2.58 17.42
CA ILE A 458 -14.85 -1.73 17.57
C ILE A 458 -14.83 -0.57 16.55
N ALA A 459 -15.42 -0.76 15.37
CA ALA A 459 -15.50 0.30 14.36
C ALA A 459 -16.59 1.33 14.66
N LEU A 460 -17.63 0.96 15.41
CA LEU A 460 -18.78 1.82 15.69
C LEU A 460 -18.60 2.71 16.93
N TYR A 461 -17.67 2.34 17.82
CA TYR A 461 -17.42 3.00 19.12
C TYR A 461 -15.91 3.20 19.30
#